data_AF-A0A938M2G4-F1
#
_entry.id   AF-A0A938M2G4-F1
#
_cell.length_a   1.000
_cell.length_b   1.000
_cell.length_c   1.000
_cell.angle_alpha   90.00
_cell.angle_beta   90.00
_cell.angle_gamma   90.00
#
_symmetry.space_group_name_H-M   'P 1'
#
loop_
_entity.id
_entity.type
_entity.pdbx_description
1 polymer ?
#
loop_
_entity_poly.entity_id
_entity_poly.type
_entity_poly.pdbx_seq_one_letter_code
_entity_poly.pdbx_strand_id
1 'polypeptide(L)'
;MRETMGHARCASHVMAWLMVAALASSRASLAVDGQGTFAIADFEREGVAVSAHPWPTDKDGQRSTARVSAARTTDGGRSALRVDYEFPSEKCTQVMVDVPVRAARCFGQLQFALRGDGSGNGLHVWLSGAGRWFGQGKVALDFDGWRDITRPVQQVDTDVVTKLRLSIVQAGGLGKRTLFFDDIRLVEPTTPKISDLRVFPEPPSALLDAAPAAKPFRIERLKLDDRTALLLDGEPLFCVLDVRLEREYLEAARAAGVNCFAIDLYWQAIEPRQGYREWPRLRQTLDCLQRWGFGVILMLGAHQPTWWTARHADEPGADTGQAYPFSPALQRDFGGYVAEFARQTCDFPNVIAYMVSAGGEQDTSFHEVLGDPKGESAWRKSPACLRDFRDFLRTKHGGDVAKLRAAWQVEATRREDSHRDDGVTFENAAPPSRLPEDDYRRAWLDWCEFANAWWVRFADWAGGIVKGVAPSKLFQVRFGWPVFQAENIFLARQCRFVDLVQCKDAVASWEVGHPGFQLYRTALYLGACKHSDKIVFPEMDIIHNRTYTPGDLGKHTPLFSEMAGALWYYRGLKPADAAFMDDLRQSVVAAKRAILTEY
;
A
#
# COMPACT_ATOMS: atom_id res chain seq x y z
N MET A 1 -26.84 -24.96 -0.10
CA MET A 1 -25.45 -25.50 -0.07
C MET A 1 -24.94 -26.03 -1.41
N ARG A 2 -25.78 -26.57 -2.31
CA ARG A 2 -25.35 -26.96 -3.67
C ARG A 2 -25.26 -25.81 -4.69
N GLU A 3 -25.99 -24.72 -4.51
CA GLU A 3 -25.91 -23.53 -5.39
C GLU A 3 -24.67 -22.67 -5.14
N THR A 4 -24.15 -22.62 -3.91
CA THR A 4 -22.95 -21.85 -3.55
C THR A 4 -21.64 -22.46 -4.12
N MET A 5 -21.64 -23.74 -4.49
CA MET A 5 -20.49 -24.39 -5.14
C MET A 5 -20.40 -24.14 -6.65
N GLY A 6 -21.49 -23.70 -7.29
CA GLY A 6 -21.52 -23.38 -8.72
C GLY A 6 -20.77 -22.09 -9.09
N HIS A 7 -20.77 -21.11 -8.19
CA HIS A 7 -20.07 -19.83 -8.40
C HIS A 7 -18.56 -19.91 -8.10
N ALA A 8 -18.14 -20.81 -7.21
CA ALA A 8 -16.73 -21.03 -6.90
C ALA A 8 -15.92 -21.63 -8.07
N ARG A 9 -16.55 -22.48 -8.90
CA ARG A 9 -15.89 -23.11 -10.07
C ARG A 9 -15.71 -22.16 -11.28
N CYS A 10 -16.51 -21.11 -11.38
CA CYS A 10 -16.35 -20.05 -12.40
C CYS A 10 -15.23 -19.07 -12.00
N ALA A 11 -15.14 -18.69 -10.72
CA ALA A 11 -14.10 -17.79 -10.23
C ALA A 11 -12.68 -18.41 -10.32
N SER A 12 -12.55 -19.73 -10.11
CA SER A 12 -11.27 -20.43 -10.19
C SER A 12 -10.73 -20.57 -11.63
N HIS A 13 -11.60 -20.65 -12.66
CA HIS A 13 -11.17 -20.69 -14.06
C HIS A 13 -10.76 -19.32 -14.61
N VAL A 14 -11.38 -18.23 -14.14
CA VAL A 14 -11.00 -16.86 -14.52
C VAL A 14 -9.68 -16.44 -13.86
N MET A 15 -9.42 -16.86 -12.62
CA MET A 15 -8.15 -16.61 -11.91
C MET A 15 -6.97 -17.41 -12.48
N ALA A 16 -7.18 -18.67 -12.89
CA ALA A 16 -6.15 -19.48 -13.54
C ALA A 16 -5.70 -18.88 -14.89
N TRP A 17 -6.60 -18.26 -15.65
CA TRP A 17 -6.27 -17.55 -16.89
C TRP A 17 -5.50 -16.24 -16.66
N LEU A 18 -5.80 -15.51 -15.58
CA LEU A 18 -5.07 -14.29 -15.21
C LEU A 18 -3.64 -14.58 -14.73
N MET A 19 -3.41 -15.72 -14.06
CA MET A 19 -2.07 -16.13 -13.61
C MET A 19 -1.16 -16.63 -14.74
N VAL A 20 -1.70 -17.33 -15.74
CA VAL A 20 -0.91 -17.77 -16.91
C VAL A 20 -0.48 -16.57 -17.77
N ALA A 21 -1.30 -15.51 -17.84
CA ALA A 21 -0.95 -14.26 -18.53
C ALA A 21 0.11 -13.43 -17.77
N ALA A 22 0.19 -13.54 -16.44
CA ALA A 22 1.19 -12.85 -15.62
C ALA A 22 2.57 -13.55 -15.62
N LEU A 23 2.60 -14.87 -15.79
CA LEU A 23 3.84 -15.64 -15.85
C LEU A 23 4.55 -15.53 -17.23
N ALA A 24 3.80 -15.33 -18.31
CA ALA A 24 4.35 -15.20 -19.67
C ALA A 24 5.07 -13.85 -19.93
N SER A 25 4.83 -12.82 -19.12
CA SER A 25 5.42 -11.48 -19.25
C SER A 25 6.71 -11.25 -18.45
N SER A 26 7.23 -12.29 -17.77
CA SER A 26 8.36 -12.18 -16.83
C SER A 26 9.76 -12.38 -17.45
N ARG A 27 9.89 -12.52 -18.78
CA ARG A 27 11.19 -12.71 -19.45
C ARG A 27 11.37 -11.79 -20.65
N ALA A 28 11.58 -10.50 -20.42
CA ALA A 28 12.14 -9.60 -21.41
C ALA A 28 12.91 -8.47 -20.72
N SER A 29 14.21 -8.36 -20.98
CA SER A 29 15.05 -7.26 -20.52
C SER A 29 14.59 -5.93 -21.15
N LEU A 30 14.41 -4.90 -20.31
CA LEU A 30 14.04 -3.55 -20.72
C LEU A 30 15.18 -2.89 -21.53
N ALA A 31 14.93 -2.62 -22.81
CA ALA A 31 15.70 -1.64 -23.58
C ALA A 31 14.84 -0.39 -23.72
N VAL A 32 15.23 0.69 -23.03
CA VAL A 32 14.69 2.04 -23.22
C VAL A 32 15.48 2.65 -24.38
N ASP A 33 14.81 3.07 -25.44
CA ASP A 33 15.49 3.91 -26.43
C ASP A 33 15.78 5.29 -25.80
N GLY A 34 16.87 5.93 -26.19
CA GLY A 34 17.30 7.21 -25.60
C GLY A 34 16.35 8.39 -25.85
N GLN A 35 15.12 8.15 -26.29
CA GLN A 35 14.13 9.16 -26.68
C GLN A 35 12.83 9.12 -25.86
N GLY A 36 12.74 8.34 -24.78
CA GLY A 36 11.58 8.34 -23.88
C GLY A 36 10.31 7.76 -24.52
N THR A 37 10.46 6.84 -25.48
CA THR A 37 9.34 6.17 -26.16
C THR A 37 9.22 4.73 -25.66
N PHE A 38 8.04 4.33 -25.19
CA PHE A 38 7.76 2.93 -24.84
C PHE A 38 6.96 2.27 -25.96
N ALA A 39 7.57 1.32 -26.67
CA ALA A 39 6.85 0.40 -27.54
C ALA A 39 5.97 -0.51 -26.67
N ILE A 40 4.64 -0.39 -26.83
CA ILE A 40 3.64 -1.16 -26.06
C ILE A 40 3.62 -2.61 -26.53
N ALA A 41 3.79 -2.80 -27.84
CA ALA A 41 3.87 -4.09 -28.49
C ALA A 41 4.78 -3.98 -29.72
N ASP A 42 6.00 -4.49 -29.59
CA ASP A 42 6.83 -4.82 -30.73
C ASP A 42 6.35 -6.19 -31.26
N PHE A 43 5.54 -6.16 -32.32
CA PHE A 43 4.93 -7.36 -32.89
C PHE A 43 5.95 -8.25 -33.64
N GLU A 44 7.22 -7.84 -33.73
CA GLU A 44 8.29 -8.67 -34.29
C GLU A 44 8.88 -9.66 -33.26
N ARG A 45 8.72 -9.43 -31.94
CA ARG A 45 9.52 -10.14 -30.91
C ARG A 45 8.82 -11.09 -29.93
N GLU A 46 7.53 -10.98 -29.61
CA GLU A 46 6.94 -11.76 -28.48
C GLU A 46 5.60 -12.50 -28.74
N GLY A 47 5.38 -13.70 -28.19
CA GLY A 47 4.09 -14.42 -28.27
C GLY A 47 2.97 -13.78 -27.45
N VAL A 48 2.42 -12.65 -27.91
CA VAL A 48 1.39 -11.85 -27.21
C VAL A 48 0.06 -12.61 -27.13
N ALA A 49 -0.35 -13.02 -25.92
CA ALA A 49 -1.64 -13.65 -25.65
C ALA A 49 -2.77 -12.62 -25.75
N VAL A 50 -3.34 -12.45 -26.94
CA VAL A 50 -4.49 -11.58 -27.18
C VAL A 50 -5.77 -12.30 -26.76
N SER A 51 -6.62 -11.63 -25.98
CA SER A 51 -7.93 -12.18 -25.59
C SER A 51 -9.04 -11.41 -26.27
N ALA A 52 -9.94 -12.12 -26.95
CA ALA A 52 -11.02 -11.54 -27.73
C ALA A 52 -12.37 -12.01 -27.14
N HIS A 53 -13.24 -11.06 -26.79
CA HIS A 53 -14.47 -11.34 -26.06
C HIS A 53 -15.68 -10.69 -26.74
N PRO A 54 -16.76 -11.43 -27.00
CA PRO A 54 -18.08 -10.81 -27.23
C PRO A 54 -18.61 -10.29 -25.89
N TRP A 55 -18.96 -9.01 -25.80
CA TRP A 55 -19.55 -8.42 -24.57
C TRP A 55 -21.07 -8.69 -24.53
N PRO A 56 -21.68 -8.96 -23.37
CA PRO A 56 -22.89 -9.78 -23.34
C PRO A 56 -24.15 -9.04 -23.77
N THR A 57 -25.01 -9.84 -24.43
CA THR A 57 -26.48 -9.75 -24.52
C THR A 57 -27.07 -8.49 -25.16
N ASP A 58 -27.91 -8.74 -26.18
CA ASP A 58 -28.97 -7.83 -26.53
C ASP A 58 -29.86 -7.57 -25.29
N LYS A 59 -30.68 -6.51 -25.31
CA LYS A 59 -31.64 -6.22 -24.23
C LYS A 59 -32.64 -7.38 -23.95
N ASP A 60 -32.61 -8.45 -24.76
CA ASP A 60 -33.56 -9.56 -24.78
C ASP A 60 -32.96 -10.91 -24.33
N GLY A 61 -31.68 -10.97 -23.93
CA GLY A 61 -31.05 -12.18 -23.40
C GLY A 61 -30.73 -13.28 -24.43
N GLN A 62 -30.79 -13.02 -25.74
CA GLN A 62 -30.41 -14.02 -26.75
C GLN A 62 -28.92 -13.94 -27.10
N ARG A 63 -28.23 -15.09 -27.03
CA ARG A 63 -26.80 -15.24 -27.40
C ARG A 63 -26.62 -15.09 -28.91
N SER A 64 -26.55 -13.85 -29.38
CA SER A 64 -26.09 -13.53 -30.73
C SER A 64 -24.56 -13.51 -30.77
N THR A 65 -23.96 -14.36 -31.59
CA THR A 65 -22.51 -14.62 -31.60
C THR A 65 -21.75 -13.57 -32.40
N ALA A 66 -21.56 -12.37 -31.84
CA ALA A 66 -20.51 -11.49 -32.36
C ALA A 66 -19.19 -12.28 -32.34
N ARG A 67 -18.45 -12.26 -33.45
CA ARG A 67 -17.17 -12.99 -33.55
C ARG A 67 -16.04 -12.00 -33.55
N VAL A 68 -14.96 -12.34 -32.87
CA VAL A 68 -13.74 -11.57 -32.90
C VAL A 68 -12.55 -12.50 -32.76
N SER A 69 -11.54 -12.30 -33.60
CA SER A 69 -10.26 -12.99 -33.52
C SER A 69 -9.15 -11.99 -33.78
N ALA A 70 -8.01 -12.19 -33.13
CA ALA A 70 -6.86 -11.32 -33.28
C ALA A 70 -5.61 -12.18 -33.49
N ALA A 71 -4.82 -11.82 -34.50
CA ALA A 71 -3.62 -12.54 -34.88
C ALA A 71 -2.55 -11.58 -35.41
N ARG A 72 -1.28 -11.97 -35.29
CA ARG A 72 -0.18 -11.25 -35.93
C ARG A 72 -0.16 -11.56 -37.42
N THR A 73 0.15 -10.55 -38.22
CA THR A 73 0.32 -10.67 -39.67
C THR A 73 1.27 -9.60 -40.19
N THR A 74 1.66 -9.71 -41.44
CA THR A 74 2.25 -8.62 -42.19
C THR A 74 1.19 -8.03 -43.12
N ASP A 75 1.06 -6.70 -43.16
CA ASP A 75 0.20 -5.98 -44.11
C ASP A 75 0.96 -4.77 -44.67
N GLY A 76 1.07 -4.66 -46.00
CA GLY A 76 1.77 -3.54 -46.64
C GLY A 76 3.24 -3.37 -46.21
N GLY A 77 3.92 -4.44 -45.78
CA GLY A 77 5.30 -4.40 -45.27
C GLY A 77 5.43 -4.04 -43.78
N ARG A 78 4.32 -3.83 -43.06
CA ARG A 78 4.29 -3.56 -41.61
C ARG A 78 3.92 -4.81 -40.82
N SER A 79 4.52 -4.99 -39.64
CA SER A 79 4.14 -6.05 -38.70
C SER A 79 2.93 -5.60 -37.86
N ALA A 80 1.75 -6.12 -38.17
CA ALA A 80 0.49 -5.63 -37.61
C ALA A 80 -0.27 -6.69 -36.80
N LEU A 81 -1.04 -6.22 -35.82
CA LEU A 81 -2.13 -6.97 -35.22
C LEU A 81 -3.37 -6.87 -36.10
N ARG A 82 -3.73 -7.98 -36.75
CA ARG A 82 -4.99 -8.13 -37.48
C ARG A 82 -6.11 -8.49 -36.51
N VAL A 83 -7.18 -7.72 -36.53
CA VAL A 83 -8.41 -7.98 -35.79
C VAL A 83 -9.53 -8.23 -36.78
N ASP A 84 -9.96 -9.48 -36.89
CA ASP A 84 -11.16 -9.84 -37.65
C ASP A 84 -12.37 -9.83 -36.70
N TYR A 85 -13.45 -9.18 -37.12
CA TYR A 85 -14.67 -9.11 -36.34
C TYR A 85 -15.93 -9.24 -37.19
N GLU A 86 -17.04 -9.65 -36.59
CA GLU A 86 -18.33 -9.81 -37.26
C GLU A 86 -19.49 -9.33 -36.38
N PHE A 87 -20.27 -8.39 -36.91
CA PHE A 87 -21.58 -8.01 -36.38
C PHE A 87 -22.68 -8.60 -37.27
N PRO A 88 -23.26 -9.76 -36.93
CA PRO A 88 -24.25 -10.43 -37.77
C PRO A 88 -25.62 -9.76 -37.74
N SER A 89 -25.90 -8.89 -36.76
CA SER A 89 -27.16 -8.16 -36.62
C SER A 89 -26.99 -6.89 -35.81
N GLU A 90 -27.98 -5.99 -35.88
CA GLU A 90 -28.02 -4.74 -35.11
C GLU A 90 -28.12 -4.92 -33.60
N LYS A 91 -28.37 -6.16 -33.15
CA LYS A 91 -28.38 -6.53 -31.74
C LYS A 91 -26.97 -6.76 -31.18
N CYS A 92 -25.96 -6.87 -32.04
CA CYS A 92 -24.57 -7.11 -31.64
C CYS A 92 -23.84 -5.77 -31.50
N THR A 93 -23.82 -5.22 -30.29
CA THR A 93 -23.41 -3.84 -30.09
C THR A 93 -21.90 -3.62 -30.01
N GLN A 94 -21.12 -4.61 -29.57
CA GLN A 94 -19.66 -4.47 -29.46
C GLN A 94 -18.88 -5.79 -29.37
N VAL A 95 -17.61 -5.72 -29.77
CA VAL A 95 -16.57 -6.74 -29.53
C VAL A 95 -15.33 -6.11 -28.91
N MET A 96 -14.56 -6.87 -28.15
CA MET A 96 -13.36 -6.37 -27.48
C MET A 96 -12.14 -7.23 -27.77
N VAL A 97 -11.00 -6.58 -27.91
CA VAL A 97 -9.67 -7.19 -28.00
C VAL A 97 -8.78 -6.57 -26.92
N ASP A 98 -8.30 -7.39 -25.99
CA ASP A 98 -7.35 -6.97 -24.98
C ASP A 98 -5.93 -7.37 -25.41
N VAL A 99 -5.07 -6.36 -25.51
CA VAL A 99 -3.65 -6.49 -25.83
C VAL A 99 -2.87 -6.24 -24.54
N PRO A 100 -2.08 -7.20 -24.03
CA PRO A 100 -1.20 -6.94 -22.90
C PRO A 100 -0.15 -5.91 -23.32
N VAL A 101 0.15 -5.00 -22.40
CA VAL A 101 1.08 -3.89 -22.60
C VAL A 101 2.26 -4.16 -21.70
N ARG A 102 3.49 -4.02 -22.20
CA ARG A 102 4.65 -3.90 -21.31
C ARG A 102 4.36 -2.76 -20.34
N ALA A 103 4.56 -2.99 -19.03
CA ALA A 103 4.24 -2.00 -18.00
C ALA A 103 4.91 -0.65 -18.32
N ALA A 104 4.16 0.24 -18.95
CA ALA A 104 4.63 1.53 -19.44
C ALA A 104 4.26 2.60 -18.42
N ARG A 105 5.21 3.50 -18.15
CA ARG A 105 5.12 4.48 -17.06
C ARG A 105 4.90 5.89 -17.60
N CYS A 106 4.11 6.69 -16.89
CA CYS A 106 3.97 8.14 -17.07
C CYS A 106 3.94 8.60 -18.54
N PHE A 107 2.87 8.27 -19.26
CA PHE A 107 2.68 8.62 -20.66
C PHE A 107 1.63 9.72 -20.81
N GLY A 108 1.92 10.69 -21.67
CA GLY A 108 1.01 11.79 -21.99
C GLY A 108 0.20 11.52 -23.24
N GLN A 109 0.67 10.59 -24.07
CA GLN A 109 0.07 10.27 -25.35
C GLN A 109 0.06 8.78 -25.63
N LEU A 110 -1.01 8.33 -26.28
CA LEU A 110 -1.12 7.04 -26.93
C LEU A 110 -1.02 7.27 -28.44
N GLN A 111 -0.08 6.57 -29.08
CA GLN A 111 0.14 6.60 -30.51
C GLN A 111 -0.07 5.20 -31.09
N PHE A 112 -0.71 5.08 -32.24
CA PHE A 112 -0.82 3.83 -32.99
C PHE A 112 -1.18 4.11 -34.44
N ALA A 113 -0.73 3.25 -35.35
CA ALA A 113 -1.20 3.22 -36.73
C ALA A 113 -2.40 2.27 -36.83
N LEU A 114 -3.47 2.71 -37.50
CA LEU A 114 -4.70 1.95 -37.72
C LEU A 114 -5.06 1.93 -39.20
N ARG A 115 -5.26 0.73 -39.76
CA ARG A 115 -5.94 0.56 -41.04
C ARG A 115 -7.43 0.37 -40.81
N GLY A 116 -8.23 1.35 -41.22
CA GLY A 116 -9.69 1.31 -41.15
C GLY A 116 -10.28 0.36 -42.21
N ASP A 117 -11.54 -0.04 -42.01
CA ASP A 117 -12.28 -0.98 -42.84
C ASP A 117 -13.47 -0.35 -43.60
N GLY A 118 -13.60 0.98 -43.53
CA GLY A 118 -14.69 1.76 -44.12
C GLY A 118 -16.09 1.44 -43.58
N SER A 119 -16.21 0.74 -42.45
CA SER A 119 -17.50 0.25 -41.94
C SER A 119 -18.39 1.33 -41.31
N GLY A 120 -17.83 2.48 -40.93
CA GLY A 120 -18.52 3.50 -40.13
C GLY A 120 -18.75 3.10 -38.66
N ASN A 121 -18.23 1.95 -38.22
CA ASN A 121 -18.26 1.54 -36.81
C ASN A 121 -17.34 2.41 -35.94
N GLY A 122 -17.47 2.33 -34.62
CA GLY A 122 -16.63 3.07 -33.68
C GLY A 122 -15.56 2.19 -33.06
N LEU A 123 -14.32 2.66 -32.99
CA LEU A 123 -13.27 2.06 -32.16
C LEU A 123 -13.12 2.89 -30.87
N HIS A 124 -13.39 2.28 -29.72
CA HIS A 124 -13.15 2.84 -28.40
C HIS A 124 -11.87 2.24 -27.83
N VAL A 125 -10.99 3.10 -27.33
CA VAL A 125 -9.69 2.69 -26.78
C VAL A 125 -9.70 2.85 -25.28
N TRP A 126 -9.21 1.85 -24.55
CA TRP A 126 -9.17 1.85 -23.09
C TRP A 126 -7.79 1.41 -22.60
N LEU A 127 -7.34 1.98 -21.48
CA LEU A 127 -6.12 1.55 -20.79
C LEU A 127 -6.49 1.02 -19.40
N SER A 128 -5.80 -0.02 -18.93
CA SER A 128 -6.03 -0.56 -17.59
C SER A 128 -5.03 -0.02 -16.57
N GLY A 129 -5.50 0.42 -15.40
CA GLY A 129 -4.67 0.86 -14.28
C GLY A 129 -5.32 0.52 -12.92
N ALA A 130 -4.54 0.04 -11.93
CA ALA A 130 -5.04 -0.43 -10.61
C ALA A 130 -6.30 -1.34 -10.68
N GLY A 131 -6.38 -2.22 -11.68
CA GLY A 131 -7.54 -3.11 -11.86
C GLY A 131 -8.82 -2.44 -12.41
N ARG A 132 -8.75 -1.19 -12.86
CA ARG A 132 -9.84 -0.43 -13.51
C ARG A 132 -9.49 -0.11 -14.98
N TRP A 133 -10.51 0.21 -15.78
CA TRP A 133 -10.37 0.60 -17.19
C TRP A 133 -10.71 2.09 -17.38
N PHE A 134 -9.85 2.81 -18.08
CA PHE A 134 -9.98 4.24 -18.35
C PHE A 134 -10.10 4.50 -19.84
N GLY A 135 -11.20 5.14 -20.25
CA GLY A 135 -11.48 5.42 -21.66
C GLY A 135 -10.58 6.52 -22.21
N GLN A 136 -10.01 6.29 -23.39
CA GLN A 136 -9.07 7.19 -24.07
C GLN A 136 -9.67 7.86 -25.32
N GLY A 137 -10.98 7.73 -25.50
CA GLY A 137 -11.74 8.31 -26.60
C GLY A 137 -12.15 7.31 -27.68
N LYS A 138 -12.76 7.86 -28.74
CA LYS A 138 -13.35 7.13 -29.87
C LYS A 138 -12.71 7.55 -31.19
N VAL A 139 -12.58 6.59 -32.11
CA VAL A 139 -12.20 6.79 -33.50
C VAL A 139 -13.33 6.25 -34.39
N ALA A 140 -13.77 7.02 -35.39
CA ALA A 140 -14.72 6.53 -36.38
C ALA A 140 -13.98 5.72 -37.45
N LEU A 141 -14.50 4.55 -37.82
CA LEU A 141 -13.96 3.64 -38.83
C LEU A 141 -14.58 3.92 -40.21
N ASP A 142 -14.65 5.19 -40.60
CA ASP A 142 -15.26 5.69 -41.85
C ASP A 142 -14.24 5.81 -43.01
N PHE A 143 -13.09 5.17 -42.87
CA PHE A 143 -11.99 5.25 -43.82
C PHE A 143 -11.44 3.87 -44.14
N ASP A 144 -10.91 3.73 -45.35
CA ASP A 144 -10.17 2.56 -45.82
C ASP A 144 -8.71 2.99 -46.07
N GLY A 145 -7.77 2.29 -45.46
CA GLY A 145 -6.34 2.62 -45.47
C GLY A 145 -5.76 3.03 -44.11
N TRP A 146 -4.43 3.20 -44.06
CA TRP A 146 -3.67 3.48 -42.84
C TRP A 146 -3.79 4.94 -42.38
N ARG A 147 -3.98 5.14 -41.08
CA ARG A 147 -3.91 6.44 -40.41
C ARG A 147 -3.10 6.33 -39.12
N ASP A 148 -2.22 7.28 -38.89
CA ASP A 148 -1.55 7.43 -37.61
C ASP A 148 -2.44 8.21 -36.64
N ILE A 149 -2.66 7.63 -35.47
CA ILE A 149 -3.55 8.17 -34.45
C ILE A 149 -2.71 8.52 -33.23
N THR A 150 -2.70 9.81 -32.89
CA THR A 150 -2.11 10.33 -31.65
C THR A 150 -3.23 10.87 -30.77
N ARG A 151 -3.31 10.38 -29.54
CA ARG A 151 -4.30 10.81 -28.55
C ARG A 151 -3.62 11.21 -27.25
N PRO A 152 -4.01 12.34 -26.63
CA PRO A 152 -3.62 12.60 -25.26
C PRO A 152 -4.28 11.55 -24.36
N VAL A 153 -3.52 11.02 -23.41
CA VAL A 153 -4.07 10.10 -22.42
C VAL A 153 -4.96 10.86 -21.45
N GLN A 154 -6.18 10.35 -21.29
CA GLN A 154 -7.19 10.88 -20.39
C GLN A 154 -7.16 10.09 -19.07
N GLN A 155 -7.11 10.86 -17.97
CA GLN A 155 -7.31 10.46 -16.56
C GLN A 155 -7.13 8.95 -16.31
N VAL A 156 -5.88 8.53 -16.11
CA VAL A 156 -5.55 7.22 -15.56
C VAL A 156 -5.15 7.47 -14.11
N ASP A 157 -5.84 6.86 -13.15
CA ASP A 157 -5.55 7.04 -11.70
C ASP A 157 -4.18 6.46 -11.30
N THR A 158 -3.48 5.81 -12.24
CA THR A 158 -2.17 5.20 -12.04
C THR A 158 -1.23 5.49 -13.18
N ASP A 159 0.05 5.64 -12.87
CA ASP A 159 1.10 5.79 -13.88
C ASP A 159 1.44 4.48 -14.60
N VAL A 160 0.80 3.35 -14.27
CA VAL A 160 1.12 2.04 -14.82
C VAL A 160 -0.05 1.51 -15.65
N VAL A 161 0.22 1.19 -16.91
CA VAL A 161 -0.71 0.44 -17.76
C VAL A 161 -0.20 -0.95 -18.05
N THR A 162 -1.06 -1.94 -17.80
CA THR A 162 -0.76 -3.36 -18.03
C THR A 162 -1.50 -3.95 -19.22
N LYS A 163 -2.61 -3.32 -19.67
CA LYS A 163 -3.43 -3.77 -20.81
C LYS A 163 -4.02 -2.58 -21.57
N LEU A 164 -4.15 -2.76 -22.87
CA LEU A 164 -4.86 -1.91 -23.81
C LEU A 164 -6.08 -2.70 -24.29
N ARG A 165 -7.26 -2.08 -24.28
CA ARG A 165 -8.48 -2.68 -24.81
C ARG A 165 -8.97 -1.88 -26.01
N LEU A 166 -9.17 -2.60 -27.10
CA LEU A 166 -9.75 -2.13 -28.35
C LEU A 166 -11.18 -2.63 -28.41
N SER A 167 -12.14 -1.73 -28.16
CA SER A 167 -13.57 -2.04 -28.15
C SER A 167 -14.20 -1.51 -29.43
N ILE A 168 -14.56 -2.39 -30.35
CA ILE A 168 -15.25 -2.03 -31.60
C ILE A 168 -16.74 -2.01 -31.28
N VAL A 169 -17.39 -0.89 -31.54
CA VAL A 169 -18.80 -0.62 -31.25
C VAL A 169 -19.54 -0.44 -32.56
N GLN A 170 -20.63 -1.19 -32.75
CA GLN A 170 -21.46 -1.11 -33.94
C GLN A 170 -22.10 0.28 -34.05
N ALA A 171 -21.95 0.94 -35.20
CA ALA A 171 -22.56 2.24 -35.46
C ALA A 171 -23.05 2.40 -36.91
N GLY A 172 -22.37 1.79 -37.89
CA GLY A 172 -22.67 1.99 -39.31
C GLY A 172 -22.60 0.74 -40.19
N GLY A 173 -22.00 -0.36 -39.73
CA GLY A 173 -21.71 -1.50 -40.60
C GLY A 173 -21.89 -2.87 -39.95
N LEU A 174 -22.77 -3.68 -40.54
CA LEU A 174 -22.90 -5.11 -40.28
C LEU A 174 -21.91 -5.94 -41.11
N GLY A 175 -21.79 -7.23 -40.77
CA GLY A 175 -21.01 -8.22 -41.50
C GLY A 175 -19.59 -8.40 -40.99
N LYS A 176 -18.80 -9.19 -41.72
CA LYS A 176 -17.39 -9.49 -41.43
C LYS A 176 -16.49 -8.37 -41.89
N ARG A 177 -15.55 -7.98 -41.03
CA ARG A 177 -14.63 -6.86 -41.24
C ARG A 177 -13.27 -7.18 -40.64
N THR A 178 -12.26 -6.41 -41.04
CA THR A 178 -10.88 -6.59 -40.59
C THR A 178 -10.21 -5.25 -40.37
N LEU A 179 -9.63 -5.06 -39.18
CA LEU A 179 -8.76 -3.93 -38.85
C LEU A 179 -7.32 -4.39 -38.71
N PHE A 180 -6.38 -3.49 -38.94
CA PHE A 180 -4.96 -3.72 -38.66
C PHE A 180 -4.43 -2.62 -37.75
N PHE A 181 -3.72 -3.01 -36.70
CA PHE A 181 -3.05 -2.11 -35.77
C PHE A 181 -1.55 -2.33 -35.86
N ASP A 182 -0.80 -1.24 -35.92
CA ASP A 182 0.65 -1.25 -35.96
C ASP A 182 1.20 -0.17 -35.03
N ASP A 183 2.44 -0.35 -34.60
CA ASP A 183 3.24 0.65 -33.90
C ASP A 183 2.55 1.28 -32.67
N ILE A 184 1.90 0.46 -31.85
CA ILE A 184 1.21 0.95 -30.65
C ILE A 184 2.28 1.39 -29.62
N ARG A 185 2.28 2.67 -29.25
CA ARG A 185 3.27 3.32 -28.39
C ARG A 185 2.62 4.18 -27.32
N LEU A 186 3.16 4.10 -26.10
CA LEU A 186 2.88 5.07 -25.05
C LEU A 186 4.07 6.02 -25.01
N VAL A 187 3.79 7.29 -25.25
CA VAL A 187 4.83 8.31 -25.34
C VAL A 187 4.81 9.15 -24.08
N GLU A 188 5.98 9.29 -23.45
CA GLU A 188 6.15 10.17 -22.31
C GLU A 188 5.77 11.61 -22.70
N PRO A 189 5.09 12.36 -21.83
CA PRO A 189 4.81 13.75 -22.12
C PRO A 189 6.13 14.56 -22.13
N THR A 190 6.31 15.40 -23.13
CA THR A 190 7.47 16.33 -23.26
C THR A 190 7.63 17.24 -22.04
N THR A 191 6.51 17.58 -21.39
CA THR A 191 6.48 18.17 -20.05
C THR A 191 5.74 17.20 -19.14
N PRO A 192 6.40 16.57 -18.17
CA PRO A 192 5.76 15.69 -17.21
C PRO A 192 4.48 16.31 -16.63
N LYS A 193 3.31 15.83 -17.07
CA LYS A 193 2.15 15.91 -16.20
C LYS A 193 2.44 14.92 -15.09
N ILE A 194 2.94 15.44 -13.97
CA ILE A 194 2.79 14.76 -12.69
C ILE A 194 1.29 14.53 -12.61
N SER A 195 0.87 13.27 -12.69
CA SER A 195 -0.53 12.91 -12.49
C SER A 195 -0.98 13.61 -11.21
N ASP A 196 -2.25 13.99 -11.12
CA ASP A 196 -2.86 14.52 -9.89
C ASP A 196 -2.86 13.48 -8.74
N LEU A 197 -1.84 12.63 -8.63
CA LEU A 197 -1.30 12.07 -7.39
C LEU A 197 -0.84 13.23 -6.48
N ARG A 198 -1.76 14.17 -6.21
CA ARG A 198 -1.65 15.18 -5.16
C ARG A 198 -1.79 14.42 -3.85
N VAL A 199 -0.73 13.73 -3.46
CA VAL A 199 -0.68 13.09 -2.14
C VAL A 199 -0.71 14.19 -1.07
N PHE A 200 -0.20 15.38 -1.42
CA PHE A 200 -0.33 16.60 -0.63
C PHE A 200 -1.05 17.67 -1.47
N PRO A 201 -2.13 18.29 -0.96
CA PRO A 201 -2.58 19.54 -1.52
C PRO A 201 -1.47 20.58 -1.32
N GLU A 202 -1.20 21.41 -2.32
CA GLU A 202 -0.39 22.60 -2.10
C GLU A 202 -1.15 23.53 -1.15
N PRO A 203 -0.52 24.06 -0.07
CA PRO A 203 -1.19 25.00 0.81
C PRO A 203 -1.65 26.21 -0.01
N PRO A 204 -2.93 26.61 0.05
CA PRO A 204 -3.38 27.82 -0.63
C PRO A 204 -2.58 29.03 -0.16
N SER A 205 -2.17 29.93 -1.05
CA SER A 205 -1.38 31.13 -0.67
C SER A 205 -2.06 31.94 0.43
N ALA A 206 -3.38 32.09 0.35
CA ALA A 206 -4.19 32.76 1.38
C ALA A 206 -4.09 32.09 2.77
N LEU A 207 -3.84 30.77 2.84
CA LEU A 207 -3.63 30.05 4.10
C LEU A 207 -2.26 30.36 4.72
N LEU A 208 -1.23 30.54 3.88
CA LEU A 208 0.11 30.92 4.31
C LEU A 208 0.17 32.37 4.77
N ASP A 209 -0.57 33.26 4.10
CA ASP A 209 -0.67 34.69 4.44
C ASP A 209 -1.43 34.92 5.75
N ALA A 210 -2.42 34.07 6.05
CA ALA A 210 -3.19 34.12 7.29
C ALA A 210 -2.47 33.46 8.48
N ALA A 211 -1.35 32.78 8.25
CA ALA A 211 -0.71 31.98 9.26
C ALA A 211 0.02 32.87 10.30
N PRO A 212 -0.08 32.55 11.60
CA PRO A 212 0.73 33.21 12.63
C PRO A 212 2.24 33.11 12.37
N ALA A 213 3.03 33.92 13.07
CA ALA A 213 4.48 33.77 13.04
C ALA A 213 4.88 32.37 13.51
N ALA A 214 5.80 31.74 12.77
CA ALA A 214 6.37 30.45 13.15
C ALA A 214 6.96 30.52 14.56
N LYS A 215 6.66 29.51 15.40
CA LYS A 215 7.29 29.34 16.71
C LYS A 215 8.17 28.09 16.72
N PRO A 216 9.25 28.07 17.54
CA PRO A 216 9.92 26.82 17.89
C PRO A 216 9.02 25.98 18.79
N PHE A 217 9.24 24.66 18.79
CA PHE A 217 8.57 23.72 19.69
C PHE A 217 9.54 23.22 20.76
N ARG A 218 9.10 23.19 22.00
CA ARG A 218 9.80 22.56 23.11
C ARG A 218 9.21 21.18 23.33
N ILE A 219 10.06 20.16 23.24
CA ILE A 219 9.67 18.76 23.47
C ILE A 219 10.20 18.35 24.85
N GLU A 220 9.33 17.88 25.73
CA GLU A 220 9.68 17.45 27.08
C GLU A 220 9.13 16.05 27.35
N ARG A 221 9.88 15.26 28.13
CA ARG A 221 9.43 13.95 28.63
C ARG A 221 9.14 14.09 30.12
N LEU A 222 7.88 13.92 30.51
CA LEU A 222 7.46 13.96 31.90
C LEU A 222 7.32 12.53 32.42
N LYS A 223 8.05 12.18 33.49
CA LYS A 223 7.88 10.88 34.17
C LYS A 223 6.69 11.00 35.12
N LEU A 224 5.73 10.11 34.99
CA LEU A 224 4.55 9.99 35.86
C LEU A 224 4.55 8.57 36.40
N ASP A 225 4.91 8.37 37.67
CA ASP A 225 5.06 7.05 38.30
C ASP A 225 5.84 6.04 37.42
N ASP A 226 5.16 5.02 36.89
CA ASP A 226 5.75 3.95 36.08
C ASP A 226 5.74 4.24 34.57
N ARG A 227 5.14 5.34 34.11
CA ARG A 227 4.96 5.74 32.71
C ARG A 227 5.64 7.06 32.36
N THR A 228 5.62 7.43 31.08
CA THR A 228 6.22 8.68 30.57
C THR A 228 5.25 9.36 29.60
N ALA A 229 4.96 10.63 29.86
CA ALA A 229 4.19 11.50 28.99
C ALA A 229 5.10 12.35 28.10
N LEU A 230 4.64 12.62 26.88
CA LEU A 230 5.31 13.56 25.97
C LEU A 230 4.57 14.88 26.02
N LEU A 231 5.30 15.95 26.34
CA LEU A 231 4.77 17.31 26.29
C LEU A 231 5.34 18.05 25.09
N LEU A 232 4.47 18.80 24.41
CA LEU A 232 4.78 19.73 23.36
C LEU A 232 4.40 21.13 23.85
N ASP A 233 5.41 21.97 24.11
CA ASP A 233 5.27 23.29 24.74
C ASP A 233 4.58 23.24 26.12
N GLY A 234 4.90 22.23 26.94
CA GLY A 234 4.32 22.04 28.27
C GLY A 234 2.92 21.41 28.28
N GLU A 235 2.32 21.18 27.11
CA GLU A 235 1.01 20.54 26.96
C GLU A 235 1.17 19.07 26.53
N PRO A 236 0.36 18.12 27.02
CA PRO A 236 0.40 16.75 26.53
C PRO A 236 0.22 16.66 25.01
N LEU A 237 0.92 15.71 24.37
CA LEU A 237 0.83 15.51 22.93
C LEU A 237 -0.55 14.94 22.54
N PHE A 238 -1.28 15.69 21.69
CA PHE A 238 -2.50 15.24 21.03
C PHE A 238 -2.29 15.27 19.53
N CYS A 239 -2.18 14.08 18.95
CA CYS A 239 -1.86 13.86 17.56
C CYS A 239 -3.09 13.40 16.76
N VAL A 240 -3.24 13.91 15.55
CA VAL A 240 -4.26 13.45 14.59
C VAL A 240 -3.58 12.99 13.30
N LEU A 241 -3.97 11.82 12.79
CA LEU A 241 -3.58 11.38 11.45
C LEU A 241 -4.42 12.06 10.37
N ASP A 242 -3.78 12.41 9.27
CA ASP A 242 -4.35 13.02 8.06
C ASP A 242 -4.76 14.49 8.28
N VAL A 243 -3.79 15.37 8.03
CA VAL A 243 -4.00 16.82 8.01
C VAL A 243 -4.74 17.26 6.73
N ARG A 244 -5.68 18.21 6.87
CA ARG A 244 -6.20 19.00 5.75
C ARG A 244 -5.66 20.42 5.81
N LEU A 245 -5.15 20.90 4.68
CA LEU A 245 -4.58 22.26 4.56
C LEU A 245 -5.67 23.27 4.18
N GLU A 246 -6.64 23.41 5.08
CA GLU A 246 -7.79 24.31 4.96
C GLU A 246 -7.88 25.13 6.24
N ARG A 247 -8.22 26.42 6.12
CA ARG A 247 -8.20 27.35 7.26
C ARG A 247 -9.15 26.90 8.36
N GLU A 248 -10.38 26.59 7.98
CA GLU A 248 -11.46 26.18 8.89
C GLU A 248 -11.07 24.91 9.66
N TYR A 249 -10.39 23.98 8.98
CA TYR A 249 -9.90 22.75 9.58
C TYR A 249 -8.81 23.03 10.64
N LEU A 250 -7.79 23.82 10.28
CA LEU A 250 -6.68 24.13 11.19
C LEU A 250 -7.13 24.95 12.40
N GLU A 251 -8.06 25.89 12.20
CA GLU A 251 -8.68 26.65 13.30
C GLU A 251 -9.47 25.73 14.24
N ALA A 252 -10.28 24.81 13.70
CA ALA A 252 -11.04 23.86 14.49
C ALA A 252 -10.12 22.88 15.26
N ALA A 253 -9.07 22.35 14.62
CA ALA A 253 -8.11 21.44 15.26
C ALA A 253 -7.43 22.11 16.47
N ARG A 254 -6.98 23.35 16.31
CA ARG A 254 -6.41 24.14 17.40
C ARG A 254 -7.42 24.39 18.52
N ALA A 255 -8.67 24.73 18.18
CA ALA A 255 -9.74 24.92 19.17
C ALA A 255 -10.08 23.64 19.95
N ALA A 256 -9.95 22.47 19.31
CA ALA A 256 -10.08 21.17 19.95
C ALA A 256 -8.87 20.79 20.83
N GLY A 257 -7.79 21.59 20.81
CA GLY A 257 -6.57 21.34 21.58
C GLY A 257 -5.61 20.33 20.94
N VAL A 258 -5.80 20.02 19.65
CA VAL A 258 -4.81 19.29 18.84
C VAL A 258 -3.56 20.17 18.75
N ASN A 259 -2.39 19.60 19.02
CA ASN A 259 -1.12 20.29 18.93
C ASN A 259 -0.12 19.58 18.00
N CYS A 260 -0.49 18.43 17.44
CA CYS A 260 0.35 17.69 16.52
C CYS A 260 -0.46 17.00 15.41
N PHE A 261 0.12 16.90 14.22
CA PHE A 261 -0.37 16.05 13.15
C PHE A 261 0.64 14.96 12.82
N ALA A 262 0.11 13.80 12.44
CA ALA A 262 0.89 12.79 11.76
C ALA A 262 0.57 12.82 10.28
N ILE A 263 1.63 12.80 9.47
CA ILE A 263 1.51 12.82 8.01
C ILE A 263 2.00 11.49 7.47
N ASP A 264 1.12 10.84 6.73
CA ASP A 264 1.35 9.55 6.10
C ASP A 264 2.09 9.71 4.76
N LEU A 265 3.33 9.22 4.70
CA LEU A 265 4.23 9.46 3.57
C LEU A 265 4.72 8.13 2.99
N TYR A 266 3.99 7.64 2.01
CA TYR A 266 4.44 6.51 1.20
C TYR A 266 5.68 6.87 0.37
N TRP A 267 6.65 5.97 0.30
CA TRP A 267 7.81 6.16 -0.59
C TRP A 267 7.38 6.42 -2.04
N GLN A 268 6.39 5.67 -2.54
CA GLN A 268 5.80 5.89 -3.87
C GLN A 268 5.17 7.27 -4.09
N ALA A 269 4.72 7.93 -3.03
CA ALA A 269 4.13 9.25 -3.11
C ALA A 269 5.18 10.36 -3.21
N ILE A 270 6.29 10.19 -2.49
CA ILE A 270 7.36 11.20 -2.44
C ILE A 270 8.32 11.04 -3.62
N GLU A 271 8.62 9.80 -4.01
CA GLU A 271 9.48 9.48 -5.14
C GLU A 271 8.73 8.64 -6.17
N PRO A 272 7.72 9.20 -6.86
CA PRO A 272 6.92 8.46 -7.83
C PRO A 272 7.74 8.01 -9.05
N ARG A 273 8.90 8.66 -9.30
CA ARG A 273 9.88 8.26 -10.31
C ARG A 273 11.27 8.28 -9.71
N GLN A 274 12.14 7.41 -10.21
CA GLN A 274 13.50 7.31 -9.69
C GLN A 274 14.22 8.66 -9.80
N GLY A 275 14.66 9.21 -8.67
CA GLY A 275 15.37 10.49 -8.63
C GLY A 275 14.49 11.73 -8.73
N TYR A 276 13.19 11.61 -9.02
CA TYR A 276 12.24 12.73 -8.96
C TYR A 276 11.53 12.73 -7.62
N ARG A 277 11.64 13.82 -6.86
CA ARG A 277 11.17 13.88 -5.47
C ARG A 277 10.36 15.14 -5.20
N GLU A 278 9.19 14.97 -4.60
CA GLU A 278 8.22 16.03 -4.27
C GLU A 278 8.61 16.82 -3.00
N TRP A 279 9.89 17.08 -2.79
CA TRP A 279 10.39 17.80 -1.62
C TRP A 279 9.82 19.21 -1.45
N PRO A 280 9.72 20.05 -2.50
CA PRO A 280 9.22 21.42 -2.33
C PRO A 280 7.84 21.47 -1.71
N ARG A 281 6.93 20.58 -2.13
CA ARG A 281 5.55 20.54 -1.61
C ARG A 281 5.48 20.04 -0.18
N LEU A 282 6.27 19.02 0.17
CA LEU A 282 6.40 18.57 1.56
C LEU A 282 6.92 19.71 2.46
N ARG A 283 7.96 20.43 2.01
CA ARG A 283 8.54 21.56 2.75
C ARG A 283 7.54 22.70 2.94
N GLN A 284 6.75 23.04 1.92
CA GLN A 284 5.65 24.01 2.03
C GLN A 284 4.59 23.57 3.04
N THR A 285 4.25 22.28 3.06
CA THR A 285 3.29 21.71 4.04
C THR A 285 3.83 21.83 5.46
N LEU A 286 5.11 21.50 5.67
CA LEU A 286 5.76 21.61 6.98
C LEU A 286 5.84 23.07 7.46
N ASP A 287 6.21 24.02 6.58
CA ASP A 287 6.22 25.44 6.90
C ASP A 287 4.82 25.95 7.26
N CYS A 288 3.80 25.56 6.48
CA CYS A 288 2.41 25.88 6.78
C CYS A 288 2.02 25.43 8.20
N LEU A 289 2.25 24.16 8.53
CA LEU A 289 1.92 23.62 9.85
C LEU A 289 2.72 24.27 10.98
N GLN A 290 3.98 24.63 10.73
CA GLN A 290 4.79 25.34 11.71
C GLN A 290 4.20 26.70 12.05
N ARG A 291 3.83 27.49 11.04
CA ARG A 291 3.21 28.80 11.21
C ARG A 291 1.86 28.71 11.92
N TRP A 292 1.12 27.64 11.67
CA TRP A 292 -0.14 27.33 12.36
C TRP A 292 0.04 26.77 13.78
N GLY A 293 1.27 26.53 14.23
CA GLY A 293 1.58 26.14 15.59
C GLY A 293 1.37 24.65 15.88
N PHE A 294 1.45 23.78 14.86
CA PHE A 294 1.36 22.33 15.01
C PHE A 294 2.71 21.64 14.87
N GLY A 295 3.01 20.73 15.81
CA GLY A 295 4.07 19.74 15.66
C GLY A 295 3.71 18.68 14.61
N VAL A 296 4.71 17.99 14.07
CA VAL A 296 4.55 17.04 12.97
C VAL A 296 5.32 15.75 13.24
N ILE A 297 4.64 14.62 13.09
CA ILE A 297 5.22 13.27 13.06
C ILE A 297 5.17 12.79 11.61
N LEU A 298 6.33 12.43 11.05
CA LEU A 298 6.45 12.01 9.65
C LEU A 298 6.51 10.50 9.55
N MET A 299 5.47 9.88 8.99
CA MET A 299 5.35 8.44 8.84
C MET A 299 5.94 7.99 7.51
N LEU A 300 7.02 7.21 7.57
CA LEU A 300 7.78 6.73 6.41
C LEU A 300 7.30 5.33 6.05
N GLY A 301 6.43 5.24 5.03
CA GLY A 301 5.91 3.97 4.54
C GLY A 301 6.81 3.34 3.47
N ALA A 302 7.12 2.05 3.61
CA ALA A 302 7.98 1.29 2.70
C ALA A 302 7.29 0.85 1.39
N HIS A 303 6.05 1.26 1.14
CA HIS A 303 5.34 0.96 -0.11
C HIS A 303 6.16 1.37 -1.32
N GLN A 304 6.60 0.36 -2.08
CA GLN A 304 7.63 0.54 -3.07
C GLN A 304 7.05 1.31 -4.27
N PRO A 305 7.72 2.37 -4.75
CA PRO A 305 7.33 3.02 -5.99
C PRO A 305 7.35 2.03 -7.13
N THR A 306 6.45 2.25 -8.09
CA THR A 306 6.36 1.40 -9.28
C THR A 306 7.70 1.31 -9.99
N TRP A 307 8.53 2.38 -9.99
CA TRP A 307 9.88 2.34 -10.55
C TRP A 307 10.80 1.30 -9.92
N TRP A 308 10.75 1.18 -8.60
CA TRP A 308 11.54 0.23 -7.84
C TRP A 308 11.10 -1.20 -8.17
N THR A 309 9.79 -1.45 -8.21
CA THR A 309 9.23 -2.78 -8.47
C THR A 309 9.68 -3.39 -9.80
N ALA A 310 9.72 -2.64 -10.90
CA ALA A 310 10.21 -3.23 -12.16
C ALA A 310 11.74 -3.25 -12.29
N ARG A 311 12.47 -2.45 -11.50
CA ARG A 311 13.94 -2.57 -11.44
C ARG A 311 14.35 -3.87 -10.75
N HIS A 312 13.57 -4.30 -9.76
CA HIS A 312 13.80 -5.49 -8.95
C HIS A 312 12.67 -6.50 -9.16
N ALA A 313 12.30 -6.75 -10.42
CA ALA A 313 11.22 -7.68 -10.76
C ALA A 313 11.54 -9.14 -10.38
N ASP A 314 12.80 -9.43 -10.09
CA ASP A 314 13.30 -10.70 -9.55
C ASP A 314 13.11 -10.83 -8.02
N GLU A 315 12.85 -9.73 -7.30
CA GLU A 315 12.55 -9.78 -5.87
C GLU A 315 11.12 -10.30 -5.63
N PRO A 316 10.95 -11.40 -4.87
CA PRO A 316 9.61 -11.91 -4.57
C PRO A 316 8.73 -10.88 -3.88
N GLY A 317 7.57 -10.62 -4.50
CA GLY A 317 6.56 -9.67 -4.01
C GLY A 317 6.75 -8.24 -4.50
N ALA A 318 7.77 -7.95 -5.32
CA ALA A 318 7.93 -6.64 -5.95
C ALA A 318 6.71 -6.25 -6.81
N ASP A 319 6.14 -7.20 -7.56
CA ASP A 319 4.96 -7.01 -8.43
C ASP A 319 3.67 -6.64 -7.67
N THR A 320 3.60 -7.02 -6.40
CA THR A 320 2.46 -6.80 -5.50
C THR A 320 2.70 -5.64 -4.53
N GLY A 321 3.85 -4.96 -4.62
CA GLY A 321 4.24 -3.91 -3.66
C GLY A 321 4.48 -4.46 -2.25
N GLN A 322 4.78 -5.76 -2.15
CA GLN A 322 5.03 -6.49 -0.93
C GLN A 322 6.41 -7.16 -1.07
N ALA A 323 7.47 -6.41 -1.33
CA ALA A 323 8.83 -6.98 -1.26
C ALA A 323 9.26 -7.17 0.20
N TYR A 324 10.08 -8.19 0.49
CA TYR A 324 10.52 -8.46 1.86
C TYR A 324 11.39 -7.30 2.38
N PRO A 325 11.04 -6.64 3.51
CA PRO A 325 11.74 -5.44 4.01
C PRO A 325 13.25 -5.58 4.27
N PHE A 326 13.75 -6.80 4.47
CA PHE A 326 15.18 -7.08 4.63
C PHE A 326 15.82 -7.71 3.38
N SER A 327 15.14 -7.67 2.23
CA SER A 327 15.83 -7.94 0.97
C SER A 327 16.97 -6.92 0.80
N PRO A 328 18.16 -7.34 0.34
CA PRO A 328 19.29 -6.43 0.17
C PRO A 328 18.96 -5.23 -0.72
N ALA A 329 18.14 -5.43 -1.75
CA ALA A 329 17.68 -4.37 -2.63
C ALA A 329 16.82 -3.34 -1.90
N LEU A 330 15.83 -3.80 -1.11
CA LEU A 330 14.93 -2.90 -0.40
C LEU A 330 15.66 -2.16 0.72
N GLN A 331 16.51 -2.84 1.51
CA GLN A 331 17.28 -2.16 2.56
C GLN A 331 18.19 -1.05 2.00
N ARG A 332 18.87 -1.31 0.88
CA ARG A 332 19.74 -0.31 0.25
C ARG A 332 18.92 0.89 -0.23
N ASP A 333 17.86 0.63 -1.00
CA ASP A 333 17.15 1.68 -1.72
C ASP A 333 16.16 2.44 -0.81
N PHE A 334 15.36 1.72 0.00
CA PHE A 334 14.48 2.34 1.00
C PHE A 334 15.29 2.97 2.13
N GLY A 335 16.39 2.34 2.58
CA GLY A 335 17.27 2.96 3.58
C GLY A 335 17.90 4.25 3.09
N GLY A 336 18.29 4.29 1.80
CA GLY A 336 18.73 5.53 1.14
C GLY A 336 17.65 6.60 1.09
N TYR A 337 16.41 6.20 0.80
CA TYR A 337 15.24 7.09 0.85
C TYR A 337 14.99 7.62 2.26
N VAL A 338 14.96 6.78 3.30
CA VAL A 338 14.77 7.18 4.71
C VAL A 338 15.84 8.19 5.13
N ALA A 339 17.11 7.92 4.80
CA ALA A 339 18.21 8.81 5.15
C ALA A 339 18.08 10.18 4.47
N GLU A 340 17.75 10.21 3.18
CA GLU A 340 17.51 11.45 2.46
C GLU A 340 16.29 12.19 3.00
N PHE A 341 15.20 11.47 3.22
CA PHE A 341 13.96 12.04 3.75
C PHE A 341 14.22 12.77 5.07
N ALA A 342 14.97 12.15 5.98
CA ALA A 342 15.39 12.77 7.23
C ALA A 342 16.22 14.03 6.97
N ARG A 343 17.22 14.01 6.07
CA ARG A 343 18.03 15.21 5.74
C ARG A 343 17.19 16.37 5.21
N GLN A 344 16.17 16.06 4.41
CA GLN A 344 15.32 17.09 3.79
C GLN A 344 14.37 17.76 4.78
N THR A 345 14.14 17.16 5.94
CA THR A 345 13.09 17.57 6.89
C THR A 345 13.58 17.82 8.32
N CYS A 346 14.81 17.43 8.66
CA CYS A 346 15.31 17.51 10.04
C CYS A 346 15.43 18.93 10.57
N ASP A 347 15.67 19.90 9.69
CA ASP A 347 15.86 21.31 10.08
C ASP A 347 14.54 22.01 10.40
N PHE A 348 13.39 21.39 10.11
CA PHE A 348 12.09 21.94 10.48
C PHE A 348 11.88 21.82 11.99
N PRO A 349 11.68 22.94 12.72
CA PRO A 349 11.50 22.91 14.17
C PRO A 349 10.21 22.19 14.59
N ASN A 350 9.20 22.18 13.74
CA ASN A 350 7.93 21.50 14.00
C ASN A 350 7.95 20.00 13.70
N VAL A 351 8.96 19.47 12.99
CA VAL A 351 9.11 18.01 12.87
C VAL A 351 9.64 17.49 14.20
N ILE A 352 8.81 16.77 14.95
CA ILE A 352 9.15 16.28 16.29
C ILE A 352 9.60 14.82 16.29
N ALA A 353 9.08 14.02 15.36
CA ALA A 353 9.41 12.61 15.23
C ALA A 353 9.34 12.10 13.79
N TYR A 354 10.08 11.04 13.52
CA TYR A 354 9.90 10.18 12.35
C TYR A 354 9.32 8.85 12.81
N MET A 355 8.57 8.18 11.93
CA MET A 355 7.90 6.93 12.24
C MET A 355 8.03 5.91 11.12
N VAL A 356 8.06 4.62 11.46
CA VAL A 356 7.70 3.53 10.53
C VAL A 356 6.52 2.72 11.07
N SER A 357 5.72 2.11 10.19
CA SER A 357 4.69 1.13 10.60
C SER A 357 5.30 -0.28 10.60
N ALA A 358 5.16 -0.97 11.72
CA ALA A 358 5.47 -2.38 11.84
C ALA A 358 4.17 -3.19 11.72
N GLY A 359 3.94 -3.80 10.55
CA GLY A 359 2.82 -4.74 10.37
C GLY A 359 1.45 -4.11 10.18
N GLY A 360 1.39 -2.89 9.65
CA GLY A 360 0.15 -2.18 9.34
C GLY A 360 -0.09 -2.00 7.83
N GLU A 361 -1.21 -1.38 7.48
CA GLU A 361 -1.61 -1.00 6.09
C GLU A 361 -0.50 -0.27 5.30
N GLN A 362 0.38 0.42 6.01
CA GLN A 362 1.42 1.32 5.49
C GLN A 362 2.75 0.66 5.16
N ASP A 363 2.96 -0.55 5.68
CA ASP A 363 4.19 -1.28 5.49
C ASP A 363 3.78 -2.68 5.09
N THR A 364 3.42 -2.81 3.80
CA THR A 364 3.19 -4.08 3.10
C THR A 364 2.23 -5.01 3.86
N SER A 365 0.93 -5.01 3.54
CA SER A 365 -0.09 -5.76 4.28
C SER A 365 0.37 -7.19 4.66
N PHE A 366 0.69 -7.40 5.94
CA PHE A 366 1.24 -8.66 6.45
C PHE A 366 0.10 -9.66 6.67
N HIS A 367 -0.33 -10.33 5.60
CA HIS A 367 -1.39 -11.34 5.67
C HIS A 367 -0.98 -12.61 6.44
N GLU A 368 0.31 -12.77 6.76
CA GLU A 368 0.85 -14.05 7.23
C GLU A 368 0.59 -14.38 8.70
N VAL A 369 0.46 -13.41 9.61
CA VAL A 369 0.21 -13.69 11.04
C VAL A 369 -1.18 -14.30 11.26
N LEU A 370 -2.15 -13.98 10.40
CA LEU A 370 -3.50 -14.58 10.45
C LEU A 370 -3.58 -15.97 9.79
N GLY A 371 -2.44 -16.47 9.32
CA GLY A 371 -2.42 -17.55 8.35
C GLY A 371 -2.96 -17.03 7.03
N ASP A 372 -2.08 -16.73 6.09
CA ASP A 372 -2.49 -16.85 4.70
C ASP A 372 -2.94 -18.31 4.53
N PRO A 373 -4.25 -18.61 4.39
CA PRO A 373 -4.74 -19.99 4.42
C PRO A 373 -4.16 -20.82 3.28
N LYS A 374 -3.57 -20.14 2.29
CA LYS A 374 -2.97 -20.73 1.10
C LYS A 374 -1.44 -20.79 1.15
N GLY A 375 -0.79 -20.12 2.12
CA GLY A 375 0.67 -20.04 2.20
C GLY A 375 1.33 -19.42 0.96
N GLU A 376 0.63 -18.51 0.29
CA GLU A 376 0.97 -17.94 -1.01
C GLU A 376 1.81 -16.67 -0.94
N SER A 377 1.92 -16.04 0.24
CA SER A 377 2.75 -14.83 0.44
C SER A 377 4.13 -14.95 -0.22
N ALA A 378 4.46 -13.96 -1.05
CA ALA A 378 5.70 -13.93 -1.81
C ALA A 378 6.94 -13.88 -0.91
N TRP A 379 6.81 -13.38 0.33
CA TRP A 379 7.92 -13.30 1.29
C TRP A 379 8.44 -14.65 1.76
N ARG A 380 7.56 -15.64 1.96
CA ARG A 380 7.97 -17.00 2.32
C ARG A 380 8.90 -17.61 1.28
N LYS A 381 8.80 -17.13 0.04
CA LYS A 381 9.62 -17.54 -1.09
C LYS A 381 10.85 -16.65 -1.28
N SER A 382 10.96 -15.53 -0.55
CA SER A 382 12.13 -14.67 -0.58
C SER A 382 13.35 -15.42 -0.04
N PRO A 383 14.44 -15.56 -0.83
CA PRO A 383 15.67 -16.17 -0.34
C PRO A 383 16.25 -15.45 0.89
N ALA A 384 16.04 -14.13 0.97
CA ALA A 384 16.47 -13.34 2.12
C ALA A 384 15.65 -13.68 3.38
N CYS A 385 14.33 -13.80 3.27
CA CYS A 385 13.48 -14.19 4.39
C CYS A 385 13.81 -15.61 4.89
N LEU A 386 13.97 -16.57 3.97
CA LEU A 386 14.34 -17.95 4.33
C LEU A 386 15.68 -17.99 5.06
N ARG A 387 16.69 -17.26 4.58
CA ARG A 387 17.99 -17.17 5.27
C ARG A 387 17.83 -16.59 6.67
N ASP A 388 17.15 -15.46 6.80
CA ASP A 388 16.98 -14.78 8.09
C ASP A 388 16.20 -15.66 9.10
N PHE A 389 15.18 -16.40 8.65
CA PHE A 389 14.44 -17.33 9.49
C PHE A 389 15.32 -18.49 9.96
N ARG A 390 16.15 -19.04 9.07
CA ARG A 390 17.08 -20.13 9.43
C ARG A 390 18.14 -19.65 10.42
N ASP A 391 18.65 -18.43 10.27
CA ASP A 391 19.58 -17.82 11.21
C ASP A 391 18.94 -17.57 12.58
N PHE A 392 17.67 -17.17 12.59
CA PHE A 392 16.87 -17.10 13.82
C PHE A 392 16.77 -18.48 14.50
N LEU A 393 16.43 -19.53 13.76
CA LEU A 393 16.36 -20.89 14.30
C LEU A 393 17.71 -21.37 14.83
N ARG A 394 18.82 -21.11 14.11
CA ARG A 394 20.18 -21.42 14.58
C ARG A 394 20.47 -20.74 15.90
N THR A 395 20.12 -19.47 16.03
CA THR A 395 20.34 -18.71 17.26
C THR A 395 19.48 -19.26 18.41
N LYS A 396 18.18 -19.47 18.17
CA LYS A 396 17.23 -19.95 19.18
C LYS A 396 17.57 -21.34 19.70
N HIS A 397 17.97 -22.25 18.81
CA HIS A 397 18.26 -23.64 19.13
C HIS A 397 19.76 -23.91 19.35
N GLY A 398 20.59 -22.86 19.45
CA GLY A 398 22.02 -22.97 19.75
C GLY A 398 22.84 -23.71 18.69
N GLY A 399 22.43 -23.66 17.43
CA GLY A 399 23.06 -24.37 16.31
C GLY A 399 22.89 -25.90 16.35
N ASP A 400 22.07 -26.42 17.27
CA ASP A 400 21.87 -27.85 17.45
C ASP A 400 20.61 -28.32 16.70
N VAL A 401 20.83 -29.01 15.57
CA VAL A 401 19.74 -29.57 14.74
C VAL A 401 18.89 -30.57 15.53
N ALA A 402 19.45 -31.30 16.50
CA ALA A 402 18.69 -32.24 17.31
C ALA A 402 17.69 -31.50 18.22
N LYS A 403 18.07 -30.35 18.78
CA LYS A 403 17.16 -29.48 19.55
C LYS A 403 16.03 -28.92 18.70
N LEU A 404 16.33 -28.46 17.48
CA LEU A 404 15.31 -28.01 16.54
C LEU A 404 14.29 -29.13 16.24
N ARG A 405 14.77 -30.33 15.90
CA ARG A 405 13.91 -31.50 15.60
C ARG A 405 13.05 -31.88 16.80
N ALA A 406 13.64 -31.93 18.00
CA ALA A 406 12.92 -32.23 19.23
C ALA A 406 11.86 -31.15 19.54
N ALA A 407 12.19 -29.87 19.37
CA ALA A 407 11.27 -28.75 19.61
C ALA A 407 10.07 -28.77 18.64
N TRP A 408 10.31 -29.12 17.38
CA TRP A 408 9.26 -29.21 16.37
C TRP A 408 8.45 -30.51 16.45
N GLN A 409 8.73 -31.38 17.42
CA GLN A 409 8.03 -32.66 17.63
C GLN A 409 7.97 -33.52 16.36
N VAL A 410 9.05 -33.50 15.59
CA VAL A 410 9.19 -34.35 14.39
C VAL A 410 9.12 -35.86 14.74
N GLU A 411 9.25 -36.20 16.03
CA GLU A 411 9.03 -37.56 16.53
C GLU A 411 7.54 -37.94 16.57
N ALA A 412 7.10 -38.54 15.46
CA ALA A 412 6.02 -39.53 15.41
C ALA A 412 4.60 -39.07 15.77
N THR A 413 4.05 -38.11 15.02
CA THR A 413 2.59 -38.08 14.84
C THR A 413 2.18 -39.27 13.97
N ARG A 414 1.64 -40.27 14.65
CA ARG A 414 1.12 -41.53 14.13
C ARG A 414 -0.01 -41.30 13.11
N ARG A 415 0.34 -41.16 11.84
CA ARG A 415 -0.47 -41.66 10.72
C ARG A 415 0.45 -42.43 9.80
N GLU A 416 0.08 -43.67 9.51
CA GLU A 416 0.88 -44.66 8.77
C GLU A 416 1.27 -44.25 7.33
N ASP A 417 0.93 -43.05 6.87
CA ASP A 417 1.12 -42.59 5.49
C ASP A 417 1.82 -41.22 5.31
N SER A 418 2.37 -40.58 6.36
CA SER A 418 3.09 -39.30 6.19
C SER A 418 4.56 -39.41 6.60
N HIS A 419 5.44 -39.17 5.62
CA HIS A 419 6.89 -39.06 5.68
C HIS A 419 7.44 -38.70 7.07
N ARG A 420 8.20 -39.62 7.67
CA ARG A 420 9.15 -39.33 8.76
C ARG A 420 10.03 -38.15 8.34
N ASP A 421 9.88 -37.01 8.99
CA ASP A 421 10.60 -35.77 8.64
C ASP A 421 12.01 -35.72 9.27
N ASP A 422 12.71 -36.86 9.28
CA ASP A 422 14.08 -37.03 9.77
C ASP A 422 15.09 -36.09 9.05
N GLY A 423 14.63 -35.45 7.97
CA GLY A 423 15.36 -34.53 7.13
C GLY A 423 15.41 -33.08 7.61
N VAL A 424 14.66 -32.65 8.64
CA VAL A 424 14.69 -31.23 9.08
C VAL A 424 16.10 -30.83 9.51
N THR A 425 16.63 -29.78 8.91
CA THR A 425 17.94 -29.16 9.16
C THR A 425 17.75 -27.65 9.13
N PHE A 426 18.74 -26.87 9.59
CA PHE A 426 18.64 -25.41 9.42
C PHE A 426 18.65 -25.01 7.94
N GLU A 427 19.25 -25.82 7.06
CA GLU A 427 19.42 -25.53 5.64
C GLU A 427 18.13 -25.74 4.84
N ASN A 428 17.24 -26.63 5.29
CA ASN A 428 15.96 -26.89 4.63
C ASN A 428 14.74 -26.44 5.45
N ALA A 429 14.91 -25.99 6.69
CA ALA A 429 13.84 -25.37 7.46
C ALA A 429 13.22 -24.21 6.67
N ALA A 430 11.89 -24.15 6.67
CA ALA A 430 11.11 -23.16 5.96
C ALA A 430 9.88 -22.77 6.79
N PRO A 431 9.30 -21.57 6.54
CA PRO A 431 8.06 -21.16 7.19
C PRO A 431 6.94 -22.18 6.92
N PRO A 432 6.16 -22.59 7.92
CA PRO A 432 5.07 -23.56 7.75
C PRO A 432 4.00 -23.04 6.80
N SER A 433 3.66 -23.80 5.75
CA SER A 433 2.85 -23.35 4.60
C SER A 433 1.33 -23.30 4.85
N ARG A 434 0.81 -23.84 5.96
CA ARG A 434 -0.61 -23.82 6.32
C ARG A 434 -0.79 -23.55 7.82
N LEU A 435 -1.95 -23.00 8.19
CA LEU A 435 -2.40 -22.99 9.59
C LEU A 435 -2.37 -24.44 10.11
N PRO A 436 -1.80 -24.68 11.31
CA PRO A 436 -1.55 -26.04 11.75
C PRO A 436 -2.85 -26.86 11.88
N GLU A 437 -2.89 -28.03 11.25
CA GLU A 437 -3.38 -29.22 11.96
C GLU A 437 -2.41 -29.44 13.14
N ASP A 438 -2.88 -29.97 14.28
CA ASP A 438 -2.21 -29.93 15.60
C ASP A 438 -0.69 -30.25 15.59
N ASP A 439 -0.23 -31.03 14.62
CA ASP A 439 1.12 -31.57 14.45
C ASP A 439 2.22 -30.53 14.13
N TYR A 440 1.89 -29.31 13.66
CA TYR A 440 2.90 -28.28 13.28
C TYR A 440 2.90 -27.02 14.16
N ARG A 441 2.25 -27.08 15.33
CA ARG A 441 2.06 -25.91 16.22
C ARG A 441 3.37 -25.28 16.69
N ARG A 442 4.45 -26.05 16.91
CA ARG A 442 5.73 -25.53 17.42
C ARG A 442 6.55 -24.80 16.35
N ALA A 443 6.61 -25.33 15.13
CA ALA A 443 7.20 -24.62 14.00
C ALA A 443 6.45 -23.31 13.68
N TRP A 444 5.12 -23.33 13.84
CA TRP A 444 4.29 -22.13 13.74
C TRP A 444 4.63 -21.10 14.83
N LEU A 445 4.82 -21.52 16.08
CA LEU A 445 5.25 -20.63 17.17
C LEU A 445 6.63 -20.02 16.90
N ASP A 446 7.61 -20.81 16.43
CA ASP A 446 8.92 -20.29 16.03
C ASP A 446 8.81 -19.26 14.90
N TRP A 447 7.92 -19.50 13.92
CA TRP A 447 7.62 -18.53 12.87
C TRP A 447 6.99 -17.24 13.41
N CYS A 448 6.02 -17.33 14.31
CA CYS A 448 5.42 -16.17 14.97
C CYS A 448 6.47 -15.36 15.76
N GLU A 449 7.31 -16.03 16.55
CA GLU A 449 8.38 -15.37 17.31
C GLU A 449 9.40 -14.69 16.38
N PHE A 450 9.78 -15.36 15.29
CA PHE A 450 10.62 -14.74 14.25
C PHE A 450 9.95 -13.49 13.67
N ALA A 451 8.69 -13.57 13.27
CA ALA A 451 7.95 -12.44 12.71
C ALA A 451 7.82 -11.27 13.70
N ASN A 452 7.68 -11.57 14.99
CA ASN A 452 7.62 -10.56 16.06
C ASN A 452 8.98 -9.86 16.26
N ALA A 453 10.07 -10.63 16.37
CA ALA A 453 11.44 -10.10 16.49
C ALA A 453 11.87 -9.34 15.23
N TRP A 454 11.36 -9.74 14.08
CA TRP A 454 11.65 -9.15 12.79
C TRP A 454 11.15 -7.69 12.69
N TRP A 455 9.92 -7.41 13.12
CA TRP A 455 9.39 -6.03 13.13
C TRP A 455 10.17 -5.09 14.04
N VAL A 456 10.63 -5.62 15.16
CA VAL A 456 11.50 -4.93 16.13
C VAL A 456 12.83 -4.59 15.48
N ARG A 457 13.43 -5.54 14.74
CA ARG A 457 14.64 -5.29 13.94
C ARG A 457 14.42 -4.24 12.85
N PHE A 458 13.25 -4.22 12.22
CA PHE A 458 12.95 -3.26 11.14
C PHE A 458 12.87 -1.85 11.69
N ALA A 459 12.16 -1.68 12.82
CA ALA A 459 12.08 -0.43 13.53
C ALA A 459 13.45 0.04 14.03
N ASP A 460 14.26 -0.85 14.60
CA ASP A 460 15.60 -0.49 15.07
C ASP A 460 16.53 -0.09 13.91
N TRP A 461 16.48 -0.80 12.77
CA TRP A 461 17.23 -0.46 11.57
C TRP A 461 16.84 0.92 11.01
N ALA A 462 15.56 1.17 10.78
CA ALA A 462 15.07 2.46 10.28
C ALA A 462 15.35 3.58 11.29
N GLY A 463 15.16 3.30 12.58
CA GLY A 463 15.50 4.21 13.66
C GLY A 463 16.98 4.56 13.70
N GLY A 464 17.87 3.59 13.47
CA GLY A 464 19.31 3.81 13.38
C GLY A 464 19.69 4.75 12.23
N ILE A 465 19.04 4.62 11.07
CA ILE A 465 19.23 5.54 9.94
C ILE A 465 18.79 6.96 10.32
N VAL A 466 17.58 7.10 10.85
CA VAL A 466 17.04 8.39 11.26
C VAL A 466 17.91 9.03 12.34
N LYS A 467 18.30 8.29 13.38
CA LYS A 467 19.12 8.80 14.47
C LYS A 467 20.55 9.15 14.05
N GLY A 468 21.05 8.51 12.99
CA GLY A 468 22.32 8.89 12.36
C GLY A 468 22.26 10.24 11.63
N VAL A 469 21.09 10.62 11.10
CA VAL A 469 20.89 11.87 10.35
C VAL A 469 20.33 13.00 11.22
N ALA A 470 19.34 12.69 12.05
CA ALA A 470 18.55 13.63 12.84
C ALA A 470 18.53 13.17 14.32
N PRO A 471 19.67 13.15 15.02
CA PRO A 471 19.81 12.55 16.35
C PRO A 471 18.90 13.18 17.42
N SER A 472 18.54 14.46 17.26
CA SER A 472 17.65 15.19 18.17
C SER A 472 16.17 14.89 17.99
N LYS A 473 15.77 14.30 16.86
CA LYS A 473 14.36 14.00 16.56
C LYS A 473 13.98 12.67 17.19
N LEU A 474 12.73 12.55 17.64
CA LEU A 474 12.23 11.29 18.18
C LEU A 474 12.03 10.27 17.05
N PHE A 475 12.12 8.98 17.37
CA PHE A 475 11.75 7.92 16.45
C PHE A 475 10.63 7.06 17.02
N GLN A 476 9.65 6.80 16.17
CA GLN A 476 8.41 6.13 16.50
C GLN A 476 8.25 4.84 15.70
N VAL A 477 7.69 3.83 16.34
CA VAL A 477 7.22 2.62 15.67
C VAL A 477 5.73 2.45 15.93
N ARG A 478 4.97 2.14 14.88
CA ARG A 478 3.54 1.81 15.00
C ARG A 478 3.27 0.36 14.72
N PHE A 479 2.75 -0.36 15.69
CA PHE A 479 2.36 -1.76 15.50
C PHE A 479 0.91 -1.85 15.02
N GLY A 480 0.70 -2.48 13.86
CA GLY A 480 -0.60 -2.69 13.22
C GLY A 480 -1.31 -3.99 13.63
N TRP A 481 -2.66 -4.02 13.57
CA TRP A 481 -3.40 -5.27 13.47
C TRP A 481 -3.24 -5.87 12.05
N PRO A 482 -3.13 -7.20 11.87
CA PRO A 482 -3.26 -8.30 12.86
C PRO A 482 -1.97 -8.71 13.56
N VAL A 483 -0.85 -8.02 13.32
CA VAL A 483 0.48 -8.34 13.89
C VAL A 483 0.55 -8.03 15.39
N PHE A 484 -0.53 -7.49 15.97
CA PHE A 484 -0.73 -7.34 17.40
C PHE A 484 -0.95 -8.69 18.12
N GLN A 485 0.06 -9.55 18.12
CA GLN A 485 0.11 -10.79 18.88
C GLN A 485 1.03 -10.63 20.10
N ALA A 486 0.48 -10.00 21.15
CA ALA A 486 0.99 -9.98 22.53
C ALA A 486 2.40 -9.37 22.80
N GLU A 487 3.48 -9.85 22.19
CA GLU A 487 4.86 -9.64 22.69
C GLU A 487 5.62 -8.47 22.04
N ASN A 488 5.24 -8.06 20.83
CA ASN A 488 6.03 -7.17 19.96
C ASN A 488 6.17 -5.78 20.58
N ILE A 489 5.15 -5.34 21.32
CA ILE A 489 5.17 -4.08 22.06
C ILE A 489 6.21 -4.09 23.18
N PHE A 490 6.42 -5.23 23.84
CA PHE A 490 7.44 -5.40 24.87
C PHE A 490 8.83 -5.48 24.24
N LEU A 491 8.96 -6.17 23.11
CA LEU A 491 10.21 -6.21 22.35
C LEU A 491 10.59 -4.83 21.80
N ALA A 492 9.62 -4.02 21.37
CA ALA A 492 9.86 -2.66 20.91
C ALA A 492 10.47 -1.75 21.98
N ARG A 493 10.18 -2.01 23.27
CA ARG A 493 10.82 -1.30 24.38
C ARG A 493 12.32 -1.54 24.44
N GLN A 494 12.77 -2.68 23.92
CA GLN A 494 14.17 -3.07 23.88
C GLN A 494 14.90 -2.48 22.66
N CYS A 495 14.18 -1.89 21.70
CA CYS A 495 14.81 -1.19 20.58
C CYS A 495 15.61 0.00 21.07
N ARG A 496 16.85 0.10 20.60
CA ARG A 496 17.78 1.15 20.99
C ARG A 496 17.31 2.50 20.49
N PHE A 497 16.84 2.55 19.25
CA PHE A 497 16.56 3.80 18.56
C PHE A 497 15.10 4.25 18.65
N VAL A 498 14.21 3.43 19.20
CA VAL A 498 12.79 3.77 19.40
C VAL A 498 12.63 4.62 20.65
N ASP A 499 11.91 5.74 20.53
CA ASP A 499 11.48 6.60 21.64
C ASP A 499 9.98 6.44 21.94
N LEU A 500 9.20 6.19 20.88
CA LEU A 500 7.75 6.26 20.83
C LEU A 500 7.20 4.92 20.30
N VAL A 501 6.26 4.32 21.02
CA VAL A 501 5.59 3.08 20.62
C VAL A 501 4.09 3.34 20.46
N GLN A 502 3.62 3.34 19.21
CA GLN A 502 2.20 3.45 18.87
C GLN A 502 1.55 2.09 18.77
N CYS A 503 0.39 1.98 19.38
CA CYS A 503 -0.44 0.79 19.32
C CYS A 503 -1.66 1.04 18.43
N LYS A 504 -1.61 0.64 17.14
CA LYS A 504 -2.77 0.73 16.25
C LYS A 504 -3.88 -0.19 16.76
N ASP A 505 -5.13 0.25 16.66
CA ASP A 505 -6.31 -0.51 17.07
C ASP A 505 -6.17 -1.01 18.51
N ALA A 506 -5.47 -0.23 19.36
CA ALA A 506 -5.47 -0.43 20.82
C ALA A 506 -6.90 -0.52 21.33
N VAL A 507 -7.80 0.15 20.60
CA VAL A 507 -9.20 -0.11 20.69
C VAL A 507 -9.79 -0.41 19.32
N ALA A 508 -10.28 -1.65 19.18
CA ALA A 508 -10.93 -2.14 17.98
C ALA A 508 -12.13 -1.24 17.63
N SER A 509 -12.67 -1.36 16.41
CA SER A 509 -14.05 -0.96 16.14
C SER A 509 -14.93 -1.46 17.29
N TRP A 510 -15.33 -0.55 18.18
CA TRP A 510 -15.62 -0.85 19.59
C TRP A 510 -16.88 -1.72 19.78
N GLU A 511 -17.64 -1.92 18.71
CA GLU A 511 -18.80 -2.83 18.62
C GLU A 511 -18.43 -4.33 18.57
N VAL A 512 -17.17 -4.71 18.28
CA VAL A 512 -16.79 -6.14 18.10
C VAL A 512 -15.92 -6.68 19.25
N GLY A 513 -15.38 -5.80 20.09
CA GLY A 513 -14.52 -6.19 21.21
C GLY A 513 -15.33 -6.64 22.43
N HIS A 514 -15.47 -7.95 22.64
CA HIS A 514 -15.96 -8.51 23.91
C HIS A 514 -15.24 -7.84 25.11
N PRO A 515 -15.88 -7.58 26.28
CA PRO A 515 -15.25 -6.89 27.41
C PRO A 515 -13.88 -7.46 27.84
N GLY A 516 -13.71 -8.79 27.75
CA GLY A 516 -12.42 -9.45 27.98
C GLY A 516 -11.31 -9.04 27.00
N PHE A 517 -11.65 -8.74 25.74
CA PHE A 517 -10.71 -8.21 24.75
C PHE A 517 -10.24 -6.80 25.12
N GLN A 518 -11.16 -5.92 25.55
CA GLN A 518 -10.81 -4.58 26.00
C GLN A 518 -9.91 -4.63 27.25
N LEU A 519 -10.28 -5.44 28.24
CA LEU A 519 -9.46 -5.65 29.45
C LEU A 519 -8.05 -6.15 29.11
N TYR A 520 -7.94 -7.12 28.20
CA TYR A 520 -6.66 -7.65 27.74
C TYR A 520 -5.81 -6.57 27.04
N ARG A 521 -6.41 -5.73 26.20
CA ARG A 521 -5.72 -4.62 25.51
C ARG A 521 -5.24 -3.55 26.49
N THR A 522 -6.07 -3.16 27.45
CA THR A 522 -5.67 -2.24 28.53
C THR A 522 -4.52 -2.82 29.35
N ALA A 523 -4.59 -4.10 29.72
CA ALA A 523 -3.53 -4.76 30.48
C ALA A 523 -2.21 -4.84 29.70
N LEU A 524 -2.25 -5.15 28.41
CA LEU A 524 -1.07 -5.12 27.54
C LEU A 524 -0.45 -3.71 27.48
N TYR A 525 -1.29 -2.69 27.32
CA TYR A 525 -0.84 -1.30 27.25
C TYR A 525 -0.17 -0.85 28.56
N LEU A 526 -0.84 -1.10 29.70
CA LEU A 526 -0.27 -0.83 31.02
C LEU A 526 1.05 -1.58 31.24
N GLY A 527 1.11 -2.85 30.85
CA GLY A 527 2.33 -3.65 30.90
C GLY A 527 3.46 -3.05 30.05
N ALA A 528 3.15 -2.51 28.87
CA ALA A 528 4.13 -1.88 28.01
C ALA A 528 4.65 -0.55 28.57
N CYS A 529 3.82 0.22 29.27
CA CYS A 529 4.24 1.45 29.95
C CYS A 529 5.14 1.16 31.16
N LYS A 530 4.81 0.11 31.93
CA LYS A 530 5.42 -0.16 33.23
C LYS A 530 6.94 -0.34 33.17
N HIS A 531 7.67 0.47 33.94
CA HIS A 531 9.14 0.48 34.01
C HIS A 531 9.82 0.72 32.65
N SER A 532 9.14 1.43 31.74
CA SER A 532 9.71 1.83 30.45
C SER A 532 10.17 3.28 30.51
N ASP A 533 11.25 3.60 29.81
CA ASP A 533 11.66 4.96 29.46
C ASP A 533 11.03 5.42 28.12
N LYS A 534 10.39 4.49 27.40
CA LYS A 534 9.68 4.74 26.14
C LYS A 534 8.31 5.34 26.40
N ILE A 535 7.88 6.22 25.50
CA ILE A 535 6.53 6.77 25.49
C ILE A 535 5.64 5.83 24.69
N VAL A 536 4.64 5.24 25.33
CA VAL A 536 3.68 4.34 24.67
C VAL A 536 2.36 5.08 24.53
N PHE A 537 1.69 5.00 23.38
CA PHE A 537 0.40 5.68 23.15
C PHE A 537 -0.58 4.77 22.41
N PRO A 538 -1.86 4.79 22.83
CA PRO A 538 -2.91 4.09 22.13
C PRO A 538 -3.35 4.92 20.91
N GLU A 539 -3.63 4.25 19.81
CA GLU A 539 -4.36 4.83 18.70
C GLU A 539 -5.86 4.55 18.86
N MET A 540 -6.66 5.61 18.71
CA MET A 540 -8.11 5.53 18.63
C MET A 540 -8.54 5.65 17.17
N ASP A 541 -9.04 4.56 16.58
CA ASP A 541 -9.69 4.58 15.26
C ASP A 541 -11.16 4.95 15.41
N ILE A 542 -11.54 6.09 14.81
CA ILE A 542 -12.88 6.66 14.98
C ILE A 542 -13.77 6.44 13.73
N ILE A 543 -13.21 6.10 12.57
CA ILE A 543 -13.94 6.23 11.28
C ILE A 543 -14.05 4.93 10.47
N HIS A 544 -13.50 3.81 10.93
CA HIS A 544 -13.72 2.54 10.21
C HIS A 544 -15.21 2.08 10.17
N ASN A 545 -16.09 2.60 11.03
CA ASN A 545 -17.53 2.33 10.96
C ASN A 545 -18.36 3.61 10.77
N ARG A 546 -19.14 3.67 9.69
CA ARG A 546 -19.95 4.83 9.27
C ARG A 546 -21.17 5.11 10.19
N THR A 547 -21.22 4.53 11.38
CA THR A 547 -22.39 4.48 12.26
C THR A 547 -22.22 5.20 13.60
N TYR A 548 -21.02 5.70 13.93
CA TYR A 548 -20.77 6.33 15.24
C TYR A 548 -21.27 7.77 15.31
N THR A 549 -21.70 8.15 16.53
CA THR A 549 -22.03 9.52 16.87
C THR A 549 -20.89 10.16 17.67
N PRO A 550 -20.68 11.48 17.55
CA PRO A 550 -19.70 12.23 18.34
C PRO A 550 -19.72 11.93 19.85
N GLY A 551 -20.91 11.76 20.45
CA GLY A 551 -21.06 11.51 21.90
C GLY A 551 -20.48 10.17 22.40
N ASP A 552 -20.19 9.23 21.50
CA ASP A 552 -19.54 7.96 21.85
C ASP A 552 -18.04 8.15 22.17
N LEU A 553 -17.40 9.20 21.67
CA LEU A 553 -16.00 9.53 21.97
C LEU A 553 -15.81 9.89 23.45
N GLY A 554 -16.64 10.80 23.96
CA GLY A 554 -16.55 11.28 25.35
C GLY A 554 -16.74 10.18 26.41
N LYS A 555 -17.48 9.11 26.07
CA LYS A 555 -17.75 7.97 26.96
C LYS A 555 -16.54 7.04 27.13
N HIS A 556 -15.66 6.97 26.13
CA HIS A 556 -14.63 5.93 26.04
C HIS A 556 -13.19 6.45 26.08
N THR A 557 -12.95 7.72 25.71
CA THR A 557 -11.64 8.36 25.84
C THR A 557 -11.08 8.41 27.27
N PRO A 558 -11.86 8.73 28.33
CA PRO A 558 -11.33 8.93 29.69
C PRO A 558 -10.58 7.72 30.27
N LEU A 559 -11.04 6.49 30.00
CA LEU A 559 -10.45 5.27 30.57
C LEU A 559 -9.04 4.95 30.06
N PHE A 560 -8.67 5.42 28.87
CA PHE A 560 -7.36 5.20 28.28
C PHE A 560 -6.49 6.45 28.28
N SER A 561 -7.09 7.65 28.24
CA SER A 561 -6.35 8.90 28.26
C SER A 561 -5.75 9.21 29.63
N GLU A 562 -6.40 8.79 30.72
CA GLU A 562 -5.81 8.77 32.06
C GLU A 562 -4.57 7.88 32.15
N MET A 563 -4.40 6.93 31.23
CA MET A 563 -3.29 5.97 31.19
C MET A 563 -2.20 6.34 30.20
N ALA A 564 -2.49 7.27 29.28
CA ALA A 564 -1.67 7.51 28.10
C ALA A 564 -0.80 8.76 28.21
N GLY A 565 0.47 8.63 27.81
CA GLY A 565 1.41 9.74 27.75
C GLY A 565 1.21 10.69 26.56
N ALA A 566 0.35 10.30 25.61
CA ALA A 566 -0.07 11.03 24.42
C ALA A 566 -1.32 10.34 23.83
N LEU A 567 -2.16 11.07 23.09
CA LEU A 567 -3.32 10.48 22.38
C LEU A 567 -3.19 10.65 20.87
N TRP A 568 -3.65 9.63 20.14
CA TRP A 568 -3.67 9.61 18.68
C TRP A 568 -5.04 9.29 18.13
N TYR A 569 -5.54 10.13 17.23
CA TYR A 569 -6.83 9.94 16.55
C TYR A 569 -6.64 9.64 15.06
N TYR A 570 -7.38 8.67 14.53
CA TYR A 570 -7.22 8.17 13.16
C TYR A 570 -8.41 8.49 12.24
N ARG A 571 -8.07 9.07 11.07
CA ARG A 571 -8.87 9.39 9.86
C ARG A 571 -10.04 10.37 10.01
N GLY A 572 -10.16 11.25 9.00
CA GLY A 572 -11.43 11.73 8.43
C GLY A 572 -12.21 12.82 9.18
N LEU A 573 -11.54 13.68 9.93
CA LEU A 573 -12.14 14.91 10.47
C LEU A 573 -12.67 15.81 9.34
N LYS A 574 -13.99 15.87 9.17
CA LYS A 574 -14.62 16.84 8.27
C LYS A 574 -14.97 18.09 9.09
N PRO A 575 -14.58 19.30 8.64
CA PRO A 575 -14.93 20.55 9.32
C PRO A 575 -16.44 20.75 9.56
N ALA A 576 -17.29 20.08 8.78
CA ALA A 576 -18.74 20.14 8.92
C ALA A 576 -19.30 19.37 10.13
N ASP A 577 -18.49 18.59 10.85
CA ASP A 577 -18.92 17.86 12.04
C ASP A 577 -18.54 18.62 13.32
N ALA A 578 -19.20 19.75 13.56
CA ALA A 578 -18.94 20.60 14.72
C ALA A 578 -19.16 19.85 16.05
N ALA A 579 -20.07 18.88 16.08
CA ALA A 579 -20.31 18.02 17.23
C ALA A 579 -19.07 17.14 17.52
N PHE A 580 -18.47 16.53 16.50
CA PHE A 580 -17.21 15.80 16.65
C PHE A 580 -16.10 16.65 17.25
N MET A 581 -15.89 17.87 16.74
CA MET A 581 -14.80 18.73 17.23
C MET A 581 -15.00 19.15 18.69
N ASP A 582 -16.24 19.32 19.15
CA ASP A 582 -16.51 19.57 20.58
C ASP A 582 -16.28 18.31 21.43
N ASP A 583 -16.65 17.11 20.97
CA ASP A 583 -16.38 15.87 21.71
C ASP A 583 -14.89 15.52 21.75
N LEU A 584 -14.15 15.80 20.67
CA LEU A 584 -12.69 15.75 20.66
C LEU A 584 -12.13 16.73 21.68
N ARG A 585 -12.64 17.97 21.73
CA ARG A 585 -12.23 18.97 22.72
C ARG A 585 -12.46 18.49 24.14
N GLN A 586 -13.64 17.94 24.44
CA GLN A 586 -13.98 17.40 25.76
C GLN A 586 -13.04 16.26 26.14
N SER A 587 -12.76 15.36 25.20
CA SER A 587 -11.81 14.24 25.37
C SER A 587 -10.39 14.74 25.65
N VAL A 588 -9.92 15.74 24.91
CA VAL A 588 -8.62 16.39 25.12
C VAL A 588 -8.56 17.07 26.49
N VAL A 589 -9.61 17.80 26.90
CA VAL A 589 -9.68 18.45 28.21
C VAL A 589 -9.65 17.44 29.35
N ALA A 590 -10.41 16.34 29.25
CA ALA A 590 -10.42 15.27 30.24
C ALA A 590 -9.04 14.62 30.37
N ALA A 591 -8.41 14.29 29.24
CA ALA A 591 -7.06 13.74 29.18
C ALA A 591 -6.01 14.68 29.78
N LYS A 592 -6.05 15.97 29.43
CA LYS A 592 -5.17 16.98 30.01
C LYS A 592 -5.33 17.07 31.52
N ARG A 593 -6.57 17.09 32.01
CA ARG A 593 -6.84 17.11 33.45
C ARG A 593 -6.23 15.88 34.12
N ALA A 594 -6.44 14.69 33.60
CA ALA A 594 -5.86 13.47 34.16
C ALA A 594 -4.33 13.52 34.25
N ILE A 595 -3.67 13.85 33.14
CA ILE A 595 -2.21 13.88 33.05
C ILE A 595 -1.61 14.96 33.95
N LEU A 596 -2.26 16.12 34.07
CA LEU A 596 -1.74 17.27 34.81
C LEU A 596 -2.18 17.33 36.29
N THR A 597 -3.20 16.58 36.71
CA THR A 597 -3.63 16.56 38.14
C THR A 597 -2.85 15.53 38.96
N GLU A 598 -2.22 14.55 38.30
CA GLU A 598 -1.24 13.65 38.92
C GLU A 598 0.15 14.30 39.13
N TYR A 599 0.38 15.47 38.52
CA TYR A 599 1.54 16.33 38.72
C TYR A 599 1.27 17.33 39.86
#